data_AF-A0A7L3M1R1-F1
#
_entry.id   AF-A0A7L3M1R1-F1
#
_cell.length_a   1.000
_cell.length_b   1.000
_cell.length_c   1.000
_cell.angle_alpha   90.00
_cell.angle_beta   90.00
_cell.angle_gamma   90.00
#
_symmetry.space_group_name_H-M   'P 1'
#
loop_
_entity.id
_entity.type
_entity.pdbx_description
1 polymer ?
#
loop_
_entity_poly.entity_id
_entity_poly.type
_entity_poly.pdbx_seq_one_letter_code
_entity_poly.pdbx_strand_id
1 'polypeptide(L)'
;LIFSPTGPITPKNVTVVAGTDLVLTCRLGSNLAQALWTFDGRAVGASQQVLVLQDTPLRALVVPGAGAQHSGTYQCFSEEQGARLGGEIYQVAVL
;
A
#
# COMPACT_ATOMS: atom_id res chain seq x y z
N LEU A 1 -7.71 -24.02 9.28
CA LEU A 1 -7.30 -22.97 10.24
C LEU A 1 -7.50 -21.64 9.54
N ILE A 2 -8.59 -20.92 9.84
CA ILE A 2 -8.90 -19.63 9.20
C ILE A 2 -8.37 -18.54 10.15
N PHE A 3 -7.20 -17.97 9.85
CA PHE A 3 -6.71 -16.78 10.53
C PHE A 3 -7.45 -15.58 9.96
N SER A 4 -8.59 -15.23 10.56
CA SER A 4 -9.25 -13.95 10.31
C SER A 4 -8.73 -12.93 11.32
N PRO A 5 -7.89 -11.94 10.96
CA PRO A 5 -7.63 -10.83 11.85
C PRO A 5 -8.78 -9.84 11.74
N THR A 6 -9.93 -10.12 12.36
CA THR A 6 -11.02 -9.16 12.50
C THR A 6 -10.78 -8.27 13.72
N GLY A 7 -9.62 -7.61 13.74
CA GLY A 7 -9.46 -6.38 14.53
C GLY A 7 -9.95 -5.19 13.70
N PRO A 8 -10.38 -4.08 14.33
CA PRO A 8 -10.66 -2.86 13.58
C PRO A 8 -9.40 -2.44 12.82
N ILE A 9 -9.49 -2.36 11.49
CA ILE A 9 -8.40 -1.86 10.66
C ILE A 9 -8.36 -0.34 10.84
N THR A 10 -7.57 0.13 11.80
CA THR A 10 -7.35 1.56 12.02
C THR A 10 -6.38 2.09 10.95
N PRO A 11 -6.77 3.09 10.14
CA PRO A 11 -5.87 3.69 9.16
C PRO A 11 -4.65 4.32 9.83
N LYS A 12 -3.48 4.18 9.19
CA LYS A 12 -2.25 4.89 9.57
C LYS A 12 -2.21 6.25 8.88
N ASN A 13 -2.12 7.33 9.64
CA ASN A 13 -1.94 8.66 9.06
C ASN A 13 -0.47 8.86 8.64
N VAL A 14 -0.25 9.34 7.42
CA VAL A 14 1.06 9.65 6.86
C VAL A 14 1.03 11.05 6.31
N THR A 15 2.02 11.86 6.68
CA THR A 15 2.21 13.21 6.14
C THR A 15 3.57 13.28 5.46
N VAL A 16 3.60 13.81 4.25
CA VAL A 16 4.82 13.90 3.44
C VAL A 16 4.90 15.30 2.82
N VAL A 17 6.10 15.83 2.66
CA VAL A 17 6.29 17.15 2.05
C VAL A 17 6.30 17.01 0.54
N ALA A 18 5.66 17.94 -0.17
CA ALA A 18 5.65 17.95 -1.63
C ALA A 18 7.07 17.90 -2.21
N GLY A 19 7.24 17.10 -3.26
CA GLY A 19 8.52 16.85 -3.91
C GLY A 19 9.40 15.80 -3.22
N THR A 20 8.96 15.21 -2.10
CA THR A 20 9.64 14.07 -1.47
C THR A 20 8.96 12.75 -1.85
N ASP A 21 9.70 11.64 -1.76
CA ASP A 21 9.18 10.33 -2.11
C ASP A 21 8.23 9.81 -1.02
N LEU A 22 7.01 9.47 -1.42
CA LEU A 22 6.07 8.75 -0.56
C LEU A 22 6.42 7.26 -0.61
N VAL A 23 6.72 6.66 0.54
CA VAL A 23 6.98 5.22 0.66
C VAL A 23 6.00 4.59 1.65
N LEU A 24 5.13 3.71 1.15
CA LEU A 24 4.20 2.93 1.97
C LEU A 24 4.60 1.46 1.92
N THR A 25 4.62 0.79 3.07
CA THR A 25 4.98 -0.63 3.16
C THR A 25 3.75 -1.50 3.39
N CYS A 26 3.74 -2.69 2.81
CA CYS A 26 2.73 -3.71 3.06
C CYS A 26 3.37 -4.92 3.71
N ARG A 27 2.87 -5.31 4.88
CA ARG A 27 3.30 -6.56 5.51
C ARG A 27 2.56 -7.73 4.91
N LEU A 28 3.33 -8.72 4.48
CA LEU A 28 2.80 -9.90 3.83
C LEU A 28 3.01 -11.11 4.73
N GLY A 29 2.01 -11.98 4.79
CA GLY A 29 2.07 -13.22 5.57
C GLY A 29 2.95 -14.31 4.95
N SER A 30 3.33 -14.14 3.68
CA SER A 30 4.12 -15.10 2.90
C SER A 30 5.07 -14.34 1.96
N ASN A 31 6.26 -14.89 1.73
CA ASN A 31 7.20 -14.38 0.73
C ASN A 31 6.72 -14.63 -0.71
N LEU A 32 5.84 -15.60 -0.92
CA LEU A 32 5.24 -15.90 -2.22
C LEU A 32 4.03 -15.01 -2.54
N ALA A 33 3.31 -14.52 -1.51
CA ALA A 33 2.19 -13.61 -1.67
C ALA A 33 2.65 -12.30 -2.31
N GLN A 34 1.94 -11.71 -3.27
CA GLN A 34 2.21 -10.40 -3.87
C GLN A 34 1.48 -9.27 -3.14
N ALA A 35 1.99 -8.04 -3.23
CA ALA A 35 1.27 -6.87 -2.72
C ALA A 35 0.54 -6.18 -3.87
N LEU A 36 -0.77 -6.07 -3.73
CA LEU A 36 -1.61 -5.24 -4.58
C LEU A 36 -1.97 -3.97 -3.82
N TRP A 37 -2.09 -2.87 -4.54
CA TRP A 37 -2.39 -1.58 -3.95
C TRP A 37 -3.61 -0.95 -4.58
N THR A 38 -4.39 -0.25 -3.77
CA THR A 38 -5.41 0.68 -4.22
C THR A 38 -5.10 2.09 -3.74
N PHE A 39 -5.48 3.07 -4.54
CA PHE A 39 -5.52 4.49 -4.21
C PHE A 39 -6.96 4.98 -4.43
N ASP A 40 -7.59 5.49 -3.38
CA ASP A 40 -9.01 5.89 -3.36
C ASP A 40 -9.94 4.81 -3.96
N GLY A 41 -9.69 3.56 -3.58
CA GLY A 41 -10.46 2.39 -4.00
C GLY A 41 -10.17 1.89 -5.42
N ARG A 42 -9.30 2.57 -6.18
CA ARG A 42 -8.91 2.14 -7.54
C ARG A 42 -7.58 1.42 -7.50
N ALA A 43 -7.45 0.34 -8.27
CA ALA A 43 -6.18 -0.39 -8.37
C ALA A 43 -5.08 0.54 -8.91
N VAL A 44 -3.95 0.58 -8.22
CA VAL A 44 -2.77 1.30 -8.70
C VAL A 44 -2.14 0.45 -9.80
N GLY A 45 -2.25 0.91 -11.04
CA GLY A 45 -1.66 0.23 -12.20
C GLY A 45 -0.16 0.51 -12.30
N ALA A 46 0.59 -0.38 -12.95
CA ALA A 46 2.03 -0.22 -13.19
C ALA A 46 2.41 1.02 -14.05
N SER A 47 1.42 1.72 -14.63
CA SER A 47 1.59 2.89 -15.50
C SER A 47 1.41 4.24 -14.78
N GLN A 48 0.86 4.25 -13.57
CA GLN A 48 0.96 5.42 -12.70
C GLN A 48 2.41 5.46 -12.19
N GLN A 49 2.99 6.64 -11.97
CA GLN A 49 4.40 6.88 -11.63
C GLN A 49 4.80 6.28 -10.27
N VAL A 50 4.60 4.98 -10.11
CA VAL A 50 4.57 4.26 -8.86
C VAL A 50 5.47 3.05 -9.04
N LEU A 51 6.55 3.03 -8.26
CA LEU A 51 7.50 1.94 -8.25
C LEU A 51 7.11 1.00 -7.12
N VAL A 52 6.89 -0.28 -7.44
CA VAL A 52 6.68 -1.31 -6.42
C VAL A 52 8.01 -2.02 -6.17
N LEU A 53 8.60 -1.78 -4.99
CA LEU A 53 9.84 -2.44 -4.58
C LEU A 53 9.53 -3.77 -3.89
N GLN A 54 10.28 -4.82 -4.23
CA GLN A 54 10.00 -6.21 -3.85
C GLN A 54 11.00 -6.82 -2.85
N ASP A 55 11.65 -6.01 -1.99
CA ASP A 55 12.54 -6.57 -0.97
C ASP A 55 11.73 -7.36 0.08
N THR A 56 12.00 -8.66 0.21
CA THR A 56 11.27 -9.60 1.08
C THR A 56 11.26 -9.19 2.55
N PRO A 57 10.22 -9.51 3.37
CA PRO A 57 8.80 -9.74 3.06
C PRO A 57 7.98 -8.42 3.00
N LEU A 58 8.64 -7.27 2.88
CA LEU A 58 8.03 -5.95 2.91
C LEU A 58 7.95 -5.40 1.49
N ARG A 59 6.80 -5.57 0.83
CA ARG A 59 6.59 -4.91 -0.47
C ARG A 59 6.21 -3.45 -0.25
N ALA A 60 6.85 -2.55 -0.97
CA ALA A 60 6.63 -1.12 -0.84
C ALA A 60 5.98 -0.51 -2.08
N LEU A 61 5.07 0.43 -1.87
CA LEU A 61 4.59 1.39 -2.87
C LEU A 61 5.44 2.65 -2.75
N VAL A 62 6.09 3.06 -3.83
CA VAL A 62 6.87 4.29 -3.88
C VAL A 62 6.24 5.23 -4.90
N VAL A 63 5.89 6.44 -4.49
CA VAL A 63 5.47 7.55 -5.37
C VAL A 63 6.56 8.61 -5.35
N PRO A 64 7.45 8.67 -6.36
CA PRO A 64 8.53 9.64 -6.38
C PRO A 64 8.02 11.08 -6.50
N GLY A 65 8.68 12.02 -5.81
CA GLY A 65 8.36 13.45 -5.91
C GLY A 65 6.87 13.75 -5.68
N ALA A 66 6.29 13.21 -4.61
CA ALA A 66 4.86 13.24 -4.40
C ALA A 66 4.31 14.68 -4.34
N GLY A 67 3.14 14.91 -4.96
CA GLY A 67 2.43 16.19 -4.91
C GLY A 67 1.04 16.04 -4.29
N ALA A 68 0.33 17.16 -4.11
CA ALA A 68 -0.99 17.19 -3.47
C ALA A 68 -2.00 16.18 -4.06
N GLN A 69 -1.93 15.89 -5.36
CA GLN A 69 -2.76 14.91 -6.07
C GLN A 69 -2.54 13.45 -5.63
N HIS A 70 -1.46 13.17 -4.90
CA HIS A 70 -1.18 11.87 -4.29
C HIS A 70 -1.66 11.78 -2.83
N SER A 71 -2.36 12.80 -2.32
CA SER A 71 -3.06 12.68 -1.03
C SER A 71 -4.31 11.84 -1.20
N GLY A 72 -4.62 10.98 -0.22
CA GLY A 72 -5.81 10.13 -0.25
C GLY A 72 -5.64 8.85 0.55
N THR A 73 -6.49 7.88 0.26
CA THR A 73 -6.53 6.60 0.97
C THR A 73 -5.80 5.53 0.16
N TYR A 74 -4.73 5.00 0.71
CA TYR A 74 -4.03 3.84 0.14
C TYR A 74 -4.36 2.60 0.94
N GLN A 75 -4.61 1.48 0.27
CA GLN A 75 -4.76 0.19 0.93
C GLN A 75 -3.94 -0.87 0.21
N CYS A 76 -3.20 -1.65 0.99
CA CYS A 76 -2.50 -2.80 0.45
C CYS A 76 -3.30 -4.09 0.66
N PHE A 77 -3.05 -5.07 -0.21
CA PHE A 77 -3.64 -6.40 -0.14
C PHE A 77 -2.55 -7.42 -0.44
N SER A 78 -2.55 -8.54 0.27
CA SER A 78 -1.73 -9.69 -0.07
C SER A 78 -2.49 -10.61 -1.02
N GLU A 79 -1.91 -10.98 -2.15
CA GLU A 79 -2.46 -11.96 -3.08
C GLU A 79 -1.55 -13.19 -3.19
N GLU A 80 -2.04 -14.37 -2.87
CA GLU A 80 -1.30 -15.63 -2.99
C GLU A 80 -2.23 -16.72 -3.52
N GLN A 81 -1.83 -17.38 -4.62
CA GLN A 81 -2.63 -18.46 -5.24
C GLN A 81 -4.10 -18.07 -5.53
N GLY A 82 -4.34 -16.80 -5.85
CA GLY A 82 -5.69 -16.26 -6.12
C GLY A 82 -6.50 -15.87 -4.88
N ALA A 83 -5.99 -16.12 -3.67
CA ALA A 83 -6.58 -15.59 -2.44
C ALA A 83 -6.08 -14.17 -2.17
N ARG A 84 -6.99 -13.22 -1.95
CA ARG A 84 -6.68 -11.83 -1.62
C ARG A 84 -7.11 -11.48 -0.20
N LEU A 85 -6.17 -11.02 0.62
CA LEU A 85 -6.43 -10.57 2.00
C LEU A 85 -6.10 -9.09 2.14
N GLY A 86 -6.97 -8.34 2.81
CA GLY A 86 -6.74 -6.92 3.12
C GLY A 86 -5.60 -6.75 4.12
N GLY A 87 -4.66 -5.86 3.80
CA GLY A 87 -3.57 -5.47 4.67
C GLY A 87 -3.80 -4.08 5.28
N GLU A 88 -2.74 -3.28 5.34
CA GLU A 88 -2.78 -1.96 5.96
C GLU A 88 -3.48 -0.89 5.11
N ILE A 89 -4.17 0.02 5.80
CA ILE A 89 -4.78 1.22 5.22
C ILE A 89 -3.96 2.43 5.68
N TYR A 90 -3.68 3.34 4.75
CA TYR A 90 -2.96 4.59 4.97
C TYR A 90 -3.82 5.77 4.55
N GLN A 91 -3.92 6.79 5.40
CA GLN A 91 -4.45 8.10 5.06
C GLN A 91 -3.27 9.03 4.82
N VAL A 92 -3.02 9.40 3.57
CA VAL A 92 -1.86 10.21 3.16
C VAL A 92 -2.29 11.66 2.94
N ALA A 93 -1.51 12.58 3.50
CA ALA A 93 -1.56 14.00 3.19
C ALA A 93 -0.19 14.48 2.67
N VAL A 94 -0.15 15.04 1.47
CA VAL A 94 1.02 15.69 0.91
C VAL A 94 0.88 17.20 1.10
N LEU A 95 1.83 17.81 1.83
CA LEU A 95 1.83 19.24 2.18
C LEU A 95 2.66 20.08 1.23
#